data_AF-A0AB34GIN1-F1
#
_entry.id   AF-A0AB34GIN1-F1
#
_cell.length_a   1.000
_cell.length_b   1.000
_cell.length_c   1.000
_cell.angle_alpha   90.00
_cell.angle_beta   90.00
_cell.angle_gamma   90.00
#
_symmetry.space_group_name_H-M   'P 1'
#
loop_
_entity.id
_entity.type
_entity.pdbx_description
1 polymer ?
#
loop_
_entity_poly.entity_id
_entity_poly.type
_entity_poly.pdbx_seq_one_letter_code
_entity_poly.pdbx_strand_id
1 'polypeptide(L)'
;MMNGTIEAGLDGKGIGASHNCQGPMSEPETKVVSSFFESEKENTACFLTMHSYGQLILVPYGYTKNKSSNHEQLIQVGQKAANALKAKHGTNYRVGSSADIL
;
A
#
# COMPACT_ATOMS: atom_id res chain seq x y z
N MET A 1 0.86 -13.52 5.01
CA MET A 1 0.45 -12.09 4.89
C MET A 1 1.71 -11.28 4.59
N MET A 2 1.95 -10.94 3.31
CA MET A 2 3.06 -10.05 2.92
C MET A 2 2.63 -8.59 3.11
N ASN A 3 2.71 -8.06 4.32
CA ASN A 3 2.42 -6.64 4.58
C ASN A 3 3.68 -5.83 4.89
N GLY A 4 4.77 -6.04 4.15
CA GLY A 4 6.03 -5.38 4.48
C GLY A 4 7.10 -5.32 3.40
N THR A 5 6.82 -5.70 2.15
CA THR A 5 7.92 -5.96 1.21
C THR A 5 7.79 -5.36 -0.18
N ILE A 6 6.81 -4.50 -0.43
CA ILE A 6 6.71 -3.78 -1.70
C ILE A 6 6.93 -2.31 -1.38
N GLU A 7 8.23 -1.97 -1.33
CA GLU A 7 8.82 -0.64 -1.53
C GLU A 7 7.98 0.52 -1.00
N ALA A 8 8.06 0.73 0.30
CA ALA A 8 7.64 1.99 0.89
C ALA A 8 8.66 3.08 0.50
N GLY A 9 8.46 3.71 -0.64
CA GLY A 9 9.23 4.87 -1.10
C GLY A 9 10.58 4.52 -1.72
N LEU A 10 10.98 5.33 -2.70
CA LEU A 10 12.27 5.32 -3.40
C LEU A 10 13.48 5.65 -2.48
N ASP A 11 13.41 5.34 -1.17
CA ASP A 11 14.36 5.74 -0.13
C ASP A 11 14.77 4.62 0.84
N GLY A 12 14.53 3.35 0.47
CA GLY A 12 15.34 2.22 0.96
C GLY A 12 15.20 1.86 2.44
N LYS A 13 14.07 2.17 3.09
CA LYS A 13 13.81 1.79 4.48
C LYS A 13 12.45 1.09 4.65
N GLY A 14 12.45 -0.22 4.45
CA GLY A 14 11.28 -1.08 4.71
C GLY A 14 11.03 -1.29 6.21
N ILE A 15 9.76 -1.24 6.64
CA ILE A 15 9.31 -1.78 7.92
C ILE A 15 8.18 -2.79 7.68
N GLY A 16 8.25 -3.92 8.38
CA GLY A 16 7.27 -5.02 8.28
C GLY A 16 7.95 -6.38 8.11
N ALA A 17 8.65 -6.86 9.15
CA ALA A 17 9.24 -8.18 9.15
C ALA A 17 8.21 -9.23 9.62
N SER A 18 7.97 -10.27 8.81
CA SER A 18 7.44 -11.55 9.30
C SER A 18 8.36 -12.11 10.39
N HIS A 19 7.83 -12.92 11.31
CA HIS A 19 8.57 -13.45 12.47
C HIS A 19 9.89 -14.21 12.12
N ASN A 20 10.12 -14.53 10.84
CA ASN A 20 11.34 -15.18 10.32
C ASN A 20 12.06 -14.39 9.20
N CYS A 21 11.76 -13.10 9.05
CA CYS A 21 12.33 -12.28 7.98
C CYS A 21 13.83 -12.03 8.23
N GLN A 22 14.69 -12.46 7.31
CA GLN A 22 16.15 -12.30 7.41
C GLN A 22 16.64 -10.94 6.89
N GLY A 23 15.74 -10.14 6.32
CA GLY A 23 16.05 -8.84 5.75
C GLY A 23 15.00 -8.43 4.71
N PRO A 24 15.06 -7.20 4.18
CA PRO A 24 14.18 -6.78 3.10
C PRO A 24 14.32 -7.76 1.93
N MET A 25 13.18 -8.11 1.33
CA MET A 25 13.15 -9.02 0.18
C MET A 25 13.74 -10.41 0.48
N SER A 26 13.73 -10.91 1.72
CA SER A 26 14.22 -12.27 2.03
C SER A 26 13.36 -13.37 1.40
N GLU A 27 12.05 -13.18 1.41
CA GLU A 27 11.09 -14.20 0.96
C GLU A 27 11.06 -14.33 -0.55
N PRO A 28 11.08 -15.56 -1.11
CA PRO A 28 11.11 -15.79 -2.55
C PRO A 28 9.92 -15.16 -3.26
N GLU A 29 8.74 -15.17 -2.65
CA GLU A 29 7.54 -14.55 -3.21
C GLU A 29 7.68 -13.02 -3.28
N THR A 30 8.32 -12.39 -2.29
CA THR A 30 8.61 -10.96 -2.40
C THR A 30 9.59 -10.71 -3.53
N LYS A 31 10.69 -11.46 -3.59
CA LYS A 31 11.75 -11.25 -4.59
C LYS A 31 11.16 -11.22 -5.99
N VAL A 32 10.28 -12.18 -6.30
CA VAL A 32 9.63 -12.27 -7.60
C VAL A 32 8.78 -11.03 -7.87
N VAL A 33 7.90 -10.64 -6.93
CA VAL A 33 7.03 -9.46 -7.11
C VAL A 33 7.86 -8.18 -7.28
N SER A 34 8.88 -7.97 -6.45
CA SER A 34 9.73 -6.78 -6.54
C SER A 34 10.53 -6.75 -7.85
N SER A 35 11.08 -7.88 -8.29
CA SER A 35 11.80 -7.96 -9.56
C SER A 35 10.90 -7.67 -10.76
N PHE A 36 9.65 -8.13 -10.72
CA PHE A 36 8.66 -7.89 -11.77
C PHE A 36 8.30 -6.41 -11.85
N PHE A 37 8.03 -5.77 -10.72
CA PHE A 37 7.73 -4.34 -10.70
C PHE A 37 8.92 -3.49 -11.13
N GLU A 38 10.15 -3.86 -10.76
CA GLU A 38 11.33 -3.13 -11.21
C GLU A 38 11.52 -3.24 -12.73
N SER A 39 11.24 -4.41 -13.33
CA SER A 39 11.30 -4.58 -14.79
C SER A 39 10.21 -3.83 -15.55
N GLU A 40 9.06 -3.58 -14.93
CA GLU A 40 7.87 -2.97 -15.56
C GLU A 40 7.52 -1.59 -14.99
N LYS A 41 8.45 -0.95 -14.27
CA LYS A 41 8.16 0.30 -13.55
C LYS A 41 7.68 1.43 -14.45
N GLU A 42 8.23 1.54 -15.65
CA GLU A 42 7.86 2.57 -16.63
C GLU A 42 6.48 2.29 -17.28
N ASN A 43 6.03 1.04 -17.23
CA ASN A 43 4.74 0.60 -17.79
C ASN A 43 3.64 0.44 -16.72
N THR A 44 3.99 0.60 -15.44
CA THR A 44 3.08 0.38 -14.32
C THR A 44 2.48 1.70 -13.84
N ALA A 45 1.17 1.87 -14.04
CA ALA A 45 0.46 3.07 -13.60
C ALA A 45 -0.05 3.00 -12.15
N CYS A 46 -0.24 1.80 -11.59
CA CYS A 46 -0.85 1.61 -10.27
C CYS A 46 -0.39 0.31 -9.60
N PHE A 47 -0.14 0.38 -8.30
CA PHE A 47 0.08 -0.77 -7.43
C PHE A 47 -1.05 -0.87 -6.39
N LEU A 48 -1.79 -1.98 -6.39
CA LEU A 48 -2.88 -2.24 -5.45
C LEU A 48 -2.63 -3.56 -4.71
N THR A 49 -2.62 -3.50 -3.38
CA THR A 49 -2.59 -4.68 -2.52
C THR A 49 -3.91 -4.82 -1.75
N MET A 50 -4.40 -6.06 -1.64
CA MET A 50 -5.69 -6.36 -1.01
C MET A 50 -5.46 -7.12 0.29
N HIS A 51 -6.05 -6.61 1.36
CA HIS A 51 -5.97 -7.19 2.69
C HIS A 51 -7.35 -7.23 3.34
N SER A 52 -7.50 -8.10 4.32
CA SER A 52 -8.66 -8.16 5.20
C SER A 52 -8.19 -8.28 6.65
N TYR A 53 -8.94 -7.77 7.63
CA TYR A 53 -10.23 -7.07 7.58
C TYR A 53 -10.07 -5.56 7.89
N GLY A 54 -11.18 -4.79 7.89
CA GLY A 54 -11.18 -3.42 8.43
C GLY A 54 -11.94 -2.36 7.63
N GLN A 55 -12.32 -2.65 6.38
CA GLN A 55 -12.98 -1.69 5.48
C GLN A 55 -12.19 -0.38 5.33
N LEU A 56 -10.90 -0.51 5.04
CA LEU A 56 -9.97 0.61 4.88
C LEU A 56 -9.49 0.68 3.43
N ILE A 57 -9.32 1.91 2.92
CA ILE A 57 -8.56 2.20 1.71
C ILE A 57 -7.34 2.99 2.15
N LEU A 58 -6.18 2.33 2.15
CA LEU A 58 -4.95 2.89 2.67
C LEU A 58 -4.12 3.53 1.55
N VAL A 59 -3.63 4.74 1.80
CA VAL A 59 -2.67 5.42 0.93
C VAL A 59 -1.32 5.55 1.65
N PRO A 60 -0.21 5.80 0.93
CA PRO A 60 1.07 6.05 1.56
C PRO A 60 1.10 7.31 2.44
N TYR A 61 2.02 7.41 3.40
CA TYR A 61 2.94 6.36 3.84
C TYR A 61 2.38 5.62 5.07
N GLY A 62 2.85 4.40 5.29
CA GLY A 62 2.57 3.65 6.52
C GLY A 62 3.68 3.72 7.57
N TYR A 63 4.92 3.98 7.15
CA TYR A 63 6.09 3.94 8.03
C TYR A 63 6.46 5.28 8.67
N THR A 64 5.84 6.36 8.20
CA THR A 64 6.12 7.73 8.64
C THR A 64 4.83 8.55 8.58
N LYS A 65 4.76 9.59 9.42
CA LYS A 65 3.68 10.59 9.38
C LYS A 65 3.88 11.65 8.30
N ASN A 66 5.01 11.62 7.61
CA ASN A 66 5.22 12.48 6.44
C ASN A 66 4.25 12.08 5.33
N LYS A 67 3.70 13.07 4.64
CA LYS A 67 2.80 12.87 3.50
C LYS A 67 3.60 12.70 2.21
N SER A 68 3.09 11.89 1.28
CA SER A 68 3.64 11.85 -0.08
C SER A 68 3.40 13.17 -0.82
N SER A 69 4.21 13.46 -1.83
CA SER A 69 4.07 14.67 -2.66
C SER A 69 2.71 14.78 -3.35
N ASN A 70 2.07 13.64 -3.64
CA ASN A 70 0.77 13.52 -4.29
C ASN A 70 -0.36 13.10 -3.33
N HIS A 71 -0.18 13.24 -2.01
CA HIS A 71 -1.09 12.71 -1.00
C HIS A 71 -2.56 13.15 -1.21
N GLU A 72 -2.80 14.42 -1.53
CA GLU A 72 -4.15 14.93 -1.75
C GLU A 72 -4.86 14.23 -2.93
N GLN A 73 -4.13 13.98 -4.03
CA GLN A 73 -4.66 13.25 -5.18
C GLN A 73 -5.01 11.81 -4.80
N LEU A 74 -4.15 11.15 -4.01
CA LEU A 74 -4.39 9.80 -3.52
C LEU A 74 -5.63 9.72 -2.62
N ILE A 75 -5.81 10.68 -1.72
CA ILE A 75 -7.03 10.79 -0.88
C ILE A 75 -8.27 10.98 -1.75
N GLN A 76 -8.21 11.85 -2.77
CA GLN A 76 -9.34 12.07 -3.68
C GLN A 76 -9.71 10.79 -4.45
N VAL A 77 -8.73 10.07 -4.99
CA VAL A 77 -8.95 8.79 -5.68
C VAL A 77 -9.52 7.74 -4.72
N GLY A 78 -8.96 7.62 -3.52
CA GLY A 78 -9.46 6.71 -2.48
C GLY A 78 -10.90 7.02 -2.07
N GLN A 79 -11.26 8.30 -1.92
CA GLN A 79 -12.63 8.70 -1.59
C GLN A 79 -13.62 8.39 -2.73
N LYS A 80 -13.21 8.57 -3.99
CA LYS A 80 -14.02 8.14 -5.15
C LYS A 80 -14.26 6.63 -5.13
N ALA A 81 -13.23 5.84 -4.85
CA ALA A 81 -13.35 4.39 -4.72
C ALA A 81 -14.27 3.98 -3.55
N ALA A 82 -14.12 4.60 -2.38
CA ALA A 82 -14.98 4.35 -1.22
C ALA A 82 -16.45 4.67 -1.53
N ASN A 83 -16.72 5.78 -2.21
CA ASN A 83 -18.07 6.18 -2.60
C ASN A 83 -18.68 5.19 -3.61
N ALA A 84 -17.90 4.72 -4.59
CA ALA A 84 -18.35 3.71 -5.55
C ALA A 84 -18.68 2.37 -4.88
N LEU A 85 -17.83 1.92 -3.95
CA LEU A 85 -18.08 0.70 -3.15
C LEU A 85 -19.33 0.84 -2.29
N LYS A 86 -19.52 2.00 -1.64
CA LYS A 86 -20.72 2.29 -0.85
C LYS A 86 -21.98 2.28 -1.71
N ALA A 87 -21.94 2.89 -2.89
CA ALA A 87 -23.09 2.92 -3.79
C ALA A 87 -23.51 1.52 -4.26
N LYS A 88 -22.53 0.62 -4.47
CA LYS A 88 -22.78 -0.74 -4.95
C LYS A 88 -23.17 -1.72 -3.84
N HIS A 89 -22.59 -1.58 -2.65
CA HIS A 89 -22.65 -2.61 -1.60
C HIS A 89 -23.13 -2.08 -0.23
N GLY A 90 -23.35 -0.78 -0.07
CA GLY A 90 -23.77 -0.17 1.20
C GLY A 90 -22.66 -0.09 2.27
N THR A 91 -21.48 -0.65 2.01
CA THR A 91 -20.37 -0.69 2.96
C THR A 91 -19.62 0.65 3.02
N ASN A 92 -19.38 1.17 4.22
CA ASN A 92 -18.56 2.37 4.41
C ASN A 92 -17.08 2.00 4.55
N TYR A 93 -16.25 2.62 3.72
CA TYR A 93 -14.79 2.51 3.81
C TYR A 93 -14.18 3.81 4.32
N ARG A 94 -13.19 3.72 5.22
CA ARG A 94 -12.38 4.86 5.67
C ARG A 94 -11.11 4.95 4.84
N VAL A 95 -10.79 6.16 4.37
CA VAL A 95 -9.63 6.42 3.51
C VAL A 95 -8.60 7.24 4.29
N GLY A 96 -7.32 6.91 4.19
CA GLY A 96 -6.26 7.66 4.86
C GLY A 96 -4.89 6.98 4.79
N SER A 97 -3.86 7.67 5.27
CA SER A 97 -2.55 7.04 5.41
C SER A 97 -2.56 6.06 6.58
N SER A 98 -1.84 4.94 6.47
CA SER A 98 -1.80 3.97 7.57
C SER A 98 -1.25 4.60 8.86
N ALA A 99 -0.28 5.51 8.76
CA ALA A 99 0.30 6.21 9.90
C ALA A 99 -0.66 7.19 10.60
N ASP A 100 -1.72 7.62 9.91
CA ASP A 100 -2.73 8.53 10.46
C ASP A 100 -3.96 7.81 11.00
N ILE A 101 -4.29 6.63 10.45
CA ILE A 101 -5.58 5.98 10.71
C ILE A 101 -5.52 4.67 11.47
N LEU A 102 -4.32 4.09 11.63
CA LEU A 102 -4.01 2.92 12.46
C LEU A 102 -3.15 3.35 13.65
#